data_AF-A0A2Y9L691-F1
#
_entry.id   AF-A0A2Y9L691-F1
#
_cell.length_a   1.000
_cell.length_b   1.000
_cell.length_c   1.000
_cell.angle_alpha   90.00
_cell.angle_beta   90.00
_cell.angle_gamma   90.00
#
_symmetry.space_group_name_H-M   'P 1'
#
loop_
_entity.id
_entity.type
_entity.pdbx_description
1 polymer ?
#
loop_
_entity_poly.entity_id
_entity_poly.type
_entity_poly.pdbx_seq_one_letter_code
_entity_poly.pdbx_strand_id
1 'polypeptide(L)'
;MAALSGLAAALESYRGRDRLIRTLGYCCQLVGGVLVERCPARSEVGTRLLTLSSQLSHCRTVLRLFDDVAMFIYTKQYGLGAEEEDIFVRCVSVLGNLADQLYYPCEHIAWAADAKILRVDSARWWTLSTAFWGLSLLLGIARSLRMVLTLSWRLRGPAVAFTSMYQAVRASGQGEAATP
;
A
#
# COMPACT_ATOMS: atom_id res chain seq x y z
N MET A 1 -30.28 -12.39 -10.09
CA MET A 1 -30.69 -12.23 -8.68
C MET A 1 -29.52 -12.43 -7.71
N ALA A 2 -28.83 -13.57 -7.71
CA ALA A 2 -27.71 -13.83 -6.78
C ALA A 2 -26.54 -12.82 -6.86
N ALA A 3 -26.19 -12.35 -8.06
CA ALA A 3 -25.15 -11.32 -8.23
C ALA A 3 -25.57 -9.94 -7.69
N LEU A 4 -26.86 -9.58 -7.82
CA LEU A 4 -27.41 -8.32 -7.32
C LEU A 4 -27.50 -8.33 -5.79
N SER A 5 -27.91 -9.46 -5.19
CA SER A 5 -27.90 -9.62 -3.73
C SER A 5 -26.49 -9.63 -3.16
N GLY A 6 -25.52 -10.24 -3.86
CA GLY A 6 -24.10 -10.19 -3.47
C GLY A 6 -23.51 -8.78 -3.57
N LEU A 7 -23.88 -8.01 -4.60
CA LEU A 7 -23.50 -6.61 -4.74
C LEU A 7 -24.13 -5.74 -3.64
N ALA A 8 -25.40 -5.96 -3.30
CA ALA A 8 -26.07 -5.27 -2.22
C ALA A 8 -25.40 -5.53 -0.87
N ALA A 9 -25.10 -6.80 -0.55
CA ALA A 9 -24.39 -7.17 0.67
C ALA A 9 -22.96 -6.57 0.73
N ALA A 10 -22.27 -6.51 -0.42
CA ALA A 10 -20.96 -5.84 -0.49
C ALA A 10 -21.08 -4.32 -0.23
N LEU A 11 -22.11 -3.67 -0.78
CA LEU A 11 -22.42 -2.25 -0.58
C LEU A 11 -22.83 -1.90 0.85
N GLU A 12 -23.41 -2.84 1.60
CA GLU A 12 -23.72 -2.63 3.02
C GLU A 12 -22.45 -2.52 3.88
N SER A 13 -21.37 -3.17 3.46
CA SER A 13 -20.10 -3.09 4.16
C SER A 13 -19.32 -1.82 3.78
N TYR A 14 -18.76 -1.13 4.78
CA TYR A 14 -17.87 0.04 4.56
C TYR A 14 -16.71 -0.30 3.60
N ARG A 15 -16.08 -1.46 3.82
CA ARG A 15 -14.95 -1.95 3.02
C ARG A 15 -15.33 -2.34 1.59
N GLY A 16 -16.59 -2.72 1.36
CA GLY A 16 -17.11 -2.99 0.03
C GLY A 16 -17.47 -1.71 -0.71
N ARG A 17 -18.02 -0.70 -0.02
CA ARG A 17 -18.24 0.65 -0.58
C ARG A 17 -16.94 1.30 -1.03
N ASP A 18 -15.90 1.32 -0.18
CA ASP A 18 -14.59 1.88 -0.56
C ASP A 18 -14.01 1.17 -1.80
N ARG A 19 -14.10 -0.16 -1.85
CA ARG A 19 -13.68 -0.93 -3.03
C ARG A 19 -14.44 -0.55 -4.30
N LEU A 20 -15.75 -0.40 -4.21
CA LEU A 20 -16.59 -0.03 -5.37
C LEU A 20 -16.32 1.41 -5.84
N ILE A 21 -16.18 2.35 -4.91
CA ILE A 21 -15.82 3.74 -5.23
C ILE A 21 -14.47 3.77 -5.97
N ARG A 22 -13.50 2.97 -5.52
CA ARG A 22 -12.18 2.86 -6.13
C ARG A 22 -12.21 2.24 -7.52
N THR A 23 -12.92 1.13 -7.70
CA THR A 23 -13.01 0.47 -9.00
C THR A 23 -13.72 1.35 -10.02
N LEU A 24 -14.82 2.00 -9.62
CA LEU A 24 -15.54 2.95 -10.48
C LEU A 24 -14.69 4.18 -10.80
N GLY A 25 -14.00 4.74 -9.80
CA GLY A 25 -13.11 5.88 -9.97
C GLY A 25 -12.03 5.62 -11.01
N TYR A 26 -11.25 4.54 -10.84
CA TYR A 26 -10.20 4.20 -11.79
C TYR A 26 -10.72 3.75 -13.16
N CYS A 27 -11.87 3.07 -13.21
CA CYS A 27 -12.50 2.73 -14.49
C CYS A 27 -12.90 3.99 -15.27
N CYS A 28 -13.54 4.95 -14.60
CA CYS A 28 -13.91 6.22 -15.21
C CYS A 28 -12.68 7.04 -15.62
N GLN A 29 -11.62 7.03 -14.82
CA GLN A 29 -10.36 7.71 -15.15
C GLN A 29 -9.67 7.09 -16.37
N LEU A 30 -9.61 5.76 -16.44
CA LEU A 30 -9.00 5.02 -17.54
C LEU A 30 -9.79 5.21 -18.84
N VAL A 31 -11.10 4.92 -18.80
CA VAL A 31 -11.98 5.06 -19.97
C VAL A 31 -12.07 6.52 -20.40
N GLY A 32 -12.22 7.44 -19.45
CA GLY A 32 -12.27 8.88 -19.71
C GLY A 32 -11.00 9.39 -20.39
N GLY A 33 -9.82 9.05 -19.85
CA GLY A 33 -8.53 9.42 -20.42
C GLY A 33 -8.32 8.88 -21.83
N VAL A 34 -8.60 7.59 -22.05
CA VAL A 34 -8.51 6.97 -23.38
C VAL A 34 -9.45 7.65 -24.38
N LEU A 35 -10.68 7.98 -23.96
CA LEU A 35 -11.68 8.56 -24.86
C LEU A 35 -11.33 10.01 -25.24
N VAL A 36 -10.77 10.79 -24.32
CA VAL A 36 -10.26 12.15 -24.60
C VAL A 36 -9.07 12.11 -25.55
N GLU A 37 -8.12 11.19 -25.33
CA GLU A 37 -6.87 11.14 -26.11
C GLU A 37 -7.03 10.49 -27.48
N ARG A 38 -7.84 9.43 -27.60
CA ARG A 38 -7.93 8.60 -28.82
C ARG A 38 -9.18 8.87 -29.64
N CYS A 39 -10.21 9.51 -29.09
CA CYS A 39 -11.50 9.68 -29.76
C CYS A 39 -12.05 11.11 -29.60
N PRO A 40 -11.57 12.09 -30.40
CA PRO A 40 -12.02 13.48 -30.30
C PRO A 40 -13.53 13.64 -30.45
N ALA A 41 -14.19 12.78 -31.25
CA ALA A 41 -15.65 12.75 -31.40
C ALA A 41 -16.43 12.37 -30.12
N ARG A 42 -15.77 11.73 -29.14
CA ARG A 42 -16.34 11.36 -27.83
C ARG A 42 -15.62 12.02 -26.66
N SER A 43 -14.80 13.03 -26.94
CA SER A 43 -14.01 13.76 -25.93
C SER A 43 -14.88 14.37 -24.83
N GLU A 44 -16.10 14.81 -25.15
CA GLU A 44 -17.04 15.33 -24.16
C GLU A 44 -17.45 14.26 -23.13
N VAL A 45 -17.77 13.03 -23.58
CA VAL A 45 -18.08 11.91 -22.69
C VAL A 45 -16.86 11.54 -21.85
N GLY A 46 -15.67 11.57 -22.46
CA GLY A 46 -14.42 11.31 -21.76
C GLY A 46 -14.13 12.32 -20.65
N THR A 47 -14.37 13.61 -20.93
CA THR A 47 -14.25 14.70 -19.97
C THR A 47 -15.24 14.52 -18.80
N ARG A 48 -16.49 14.16 -19.10
CA ARG A 48 -17.51 13.89 -18.06
C ARG A 48 -17.11 12.70 -17.17
N LEU A 49 -16.57 11.63 -17.75
CA LEU A 49 -16.05 10.48 -17.01
C LEU A 49 -14.86 10.87 -16.11
N LEU A 50 -13.98 11.75 -16.61
CA LEU A 50 -12.85 12.24 -15.82
C LEU A 50 -13.34 13.11 -14.64
N THR A 51 -14.33 13.98 -14.86
CA THR A 51 -14.98 14.75 -13.78
C THR A 51 -15.61 13.81 -12.74
N LEU A 52 -16.32 12.76 -13.17
CA LEU A 52 -16.87 11.76 -12.27
C LEU A 52 -15.78 11.06 -11.46
N SER A 53 -14.66 10.69 -12.09
CA SER A 53 -13.52 10.07 -11.40
C SER A 53 -12.91 10.99 -10.33
N SER A 54 -12.84 12.30 -10.60
CA SER A 54 -12.39 13.30 -9.64
C SER A 54 -13.34 13.40 -8.44
N GLN A 55 -14.65 13.45 -8.66
CA GLN A 55 -15.64 13.49 -7.57
C GLN A 55 -15.61 12.22 -6.71
N LEU A 56 -15.47 11.03 -7.33
CA LEU A 56 -15.29 9.77 -6.61
C LEU A 56 -14.00 9.77 -5.77
N SER A 57 -12.93 10.37 -6.28
CA SER A 57 -11.67 10.52 -5.55
C SER A 57 -11.83 11.45 -4.35
N HIS A 58 -12.52 12.59 -4.51
CA HIS A 58 -12.80 13.52 -3.40
C HIS A 58 -13.68 12.86 -2.33
N CYS A 59 -14.72 12.13 -2.74
CA CYS A 59 -15.57 11.37 -1.83
C CYS A 59 -14.76 10.40 -0.98
N ARG A 60 -13.79 9.71 -1.58
CA ARG A 60 -12.89 8.79 -0.87
C ARG A 60 -11.98 9.50 0.12
N THR A 61 -11.47 10.69 -0.21
CA THR A 61 -10.70 11.51 0.73
C THR A 61 -11.54 11.87 1.96
N VAL A 62 -12.80 12.27 1.75
CA VAL A 62 -13.72 12.56 2.87
C VAL A 62 -14.02 11.32 3.70
N LEU A 63 -14.21 10.15 3.08
CA LEU A 63 -14.43 8.89 3.82
C LEU A 63 -13.21 8.51 4.67
N ARG A 64 -12.00 8.72 4.15
CA ARG A 64 -10.76 8.47 4.89
C ARG A 64 -10.61 9.35 6.13
N LEU A 65 -11.10 10.59 6.12
CA LEU A 65 -11.12 11.44 7.32
C LEU A 65 -11.76 10.73 8.52
N PHE A 66 -12.79 9.91 8.27
CA PHE A 66 -13.46 9.14 9.32
C PHE A 66 -12.64 7.91 9.77
N ASP A 67 -11.78 7.38 8.91
CA ASP A 67 -10.85 6.30 9.24
C ASP A 67 -9.57 6.79 9.94
N ASP A 68 -9.17 8.06 9.75
CA ASP A 68 -7.92 8.61 10.30
C ASP A 68 -7.83 8.48 11.82
N VAL A 69 -8.96 8.61 12.53
CA VAL A 69 -9.00 8.43 13.98
C VAL A 69 -8.73 6.98 14.38
N ALA A 70 -9.29 6.01 13.65
CA ALA A 70 -9.02 4.60 13.87
C ALA A 70 -7.57 4.25 13.53
N MET A 71 -7.03 4.85 12.46
CA MET A 71 -5.62 4.68 12.09
C MET A 71 -4.68 5.34 13.10
N PHE A 72 -5.01 6.51 13.63
CA PHE A 72 -4.25 7.17 14.69
C PHE A 72 -4.16 6.31 15.95
N ILE A 73 -5.28 5.70 16.35
CA ILE A 73 -5.31 4.76 17.49
C ILE A 73 -4.45 3.53 17.20
N TYR A 74 -4.52 2.97 15.99
CA TYR A 74 -3.67 1.86 15.57
C TYR A 74 -2.17 2.21 15.63
N THR A 75 -1.78 3.36 15.08
CA THR A 75 -0.38 3.85 15.12
C THR A 75 0.09 4.06 16.57
N LYS A 76 -0.79 4.60 17.43
CA LYS A 76 -0.50 4.77 18.86
C LYS A 76 -0.33 3.42 19.58
N GLN A 77 -1.14 2.42 19.22
CA GLN A 77 -1.04 1.06 19.77
C GLN A 77 0.21 0.32 19.28
N TYR A 78 0.61 0.52 18.02
CA TYR A 78 1.85 -0.03 17.45
C TYR A 78 3.11 0.59 18.11
N GLY A 79 3.02 1.84 18.55
CA GLY A 79 4.06 2.49 19.34
C GLY A 79 5.39 2.64 18.58
N LEU A 80 6.50 2.30 19.22
CA LEU A 80 7.85 2.37 18.65
C LEU A 80 8.31 1.06 17.98
N GLY A 81 7.41 0.12 17.68
CA GLY A 81 7.77 -1.17 17.07
C GLY A 81 8.55 -2.10 18.01
N ALA A 82 8.10 -2.20 19.28
CA ALA A 82 8.75 -3.04 20.30
C ALA A 82 8.70 -4.55 20.00
N GLU A 83 7.86 -4.98 19.06
CA GLU A 83 7.79 -6.36 18.56
C GLU A 83 8.89 -6.74 17.56
N GLU A 84 9.64 -5.78 17.02
CA GLU A 84 10.61 -6.07 15.95
C GLU A 84 12.07 -6.14 16.46
N GLU A 85 12.71 -7.30 16.29
CA GLU A 85 14.11 -7.53 16.68
C GLU A 85 15.14 -6.79 15.80
N ASP A 86 14.80 -6.50 14.54
CA ASP A 86 15.71 -5.83 13.59
C ASP A 86 15.55 -4.30 13.65
N ILE A 87 16.62 -3.64 14.11
CA ILE A 87 16.71 -2.17 14.24
C ILE A 87 16.42 -1.46 12.92
N PHE A 88 16.80 -2.05 11.78
CA PHE A 88 16.53 -1.48 10.47
C PHE A 88 15.03 -1.52 10.13
N VAL A 89 14.38 -2.67 10.34
CA VAL A 89 12.95 -2.85 10.06
C VAL A 89 12.13 -1.96 10.99
N ARG A 90 12.54 -1.83 12.26
CA ARG A 90 11.95 -0.91 13.23
C ARG A 90 12.05 0.55 12.78
N CYS A 91 13.24 1.02 12.37
CA CYS A 91 13.43 2.40 11.90
C CYS A 91 12.60 2.72 10.66
N VAL A 92 12.61 1.83 9.67
CA VAL A 92 11.82 1.96 8.43
C VAL A 92 10.33 2.01 8.73
N SER A 93 9.86 1.25 9.73
CA SER A 93 8.46 1.19 10.11
C SER A 93 8.00 2.44 10.87
N VAL A 94 8.84 2.96 11.77
CA VAL A 94 8.57 4.23 12.45
C VAL A 94 8.54 5.39 11.45
N LEU A 95 9.48 5.43 10.51
CA LEU A 95 9.49 6.43 9.43
C LEU A 95 8.27 6.28 8.51
N GLY A 96 7.86 5.05 8.19
CA GLY A 96 6.68 4.76 7.39
C GLY A 96 5.40 5.27 8.07
N ASN A 97 5.23 4.95 9.36
CA ASN A 97 4.10 5.43 10.16
C ASN A 97 4.10 6.96 10.28
N LEU A 98 5.27 7.60 10.42
CA LEU A 98 5.38 9.06 10.44
C LEU A 98 4.98 9.67 9.09
N ALA A 99 5.44 9.08 7.98
CA ALA A 99 5.07 9.53 6.65
C ALA A 99 3.56 9.38 6.42
N ASP A 100 2.94 8.28 6.86
CA ASP A 100 1.50 8.08 6.79
C ASP A 100 0.76 9.14 7.64
N GLN A 101 1.23 9.41 8.86
CA GLN A 101 0.63 10.41 9.74
C GLN A 101 0.73 11.84 9.19
N LEU A 102 1.74 12.15 8.39
CA LEU A 102 1.89 13.43 7.70
C LEU A 102 1.11 13.47 6.39
N TYR A 103 0.95 12.33 5.71
CA TYR A 103 0.18 12.19 4.48
C TYR A 103 -1.28 12.56 4.70
N TYR A 104 -1.95 12.00 5.72
CA TYR A 104 -3.37 12.26 5.99
C TYR A 104 -3.71 13.75 6.15
N PRO A 105 -3.11 14.52 7.06
CA PRO A 105 -3.43 15.93 7.22
C PRO A 105 -3.11 16.74 5.96
N CYS A 106 -2.02 16.42 5.24
CA CYS A 106 -1.72 17.08 3.98
C CYS A 106 -2.78 16.81 2.91
N GLU A 107 -3.27 15.57 2.79
CA GLU A 107 -4.36 15.21 1.88
C GLU A 107 -5.66 15.97 2.21
N HIS A 108 -5.99 16.12 3.49
CA HIS A 108 -7.18 16.85 3.93
C HIS A 108 -7.08 18.36 3.70
N ILE A 109 -5.91 18.95 3.92
CA ILE A 109 -5.69 20.37 3.63
C ILE A 109 -5.79 20.62 2.12
N ALA A 110 -5.24 19.72 1.29
CA ALA A 110 -5.36 19.80 -0.17
C ALA A 110 -6.83 19.74 -0.62
N TRP A 111 -7.60 18.78 -0.10
CA TRP A 111 -9.02 18.65 -0.39
C TRP A 111 -9.83 19.87 0.09
N ALA A 112 -9.57 20.37 1.30
CA ALA A 112 -10.26 21.54 1.82
C ALA A 112 -9.94 22.82 1.03
N ALA A 113 -8.73 22.93 0.48
CA ALA A 113 -8.35 24.00 -0.44
C ALA A 113 -9.08 23.88 -1.79
N ASP A 114 -9.21 22.67 -2.35
CA ASP A 114 -10.00 22.44 -3.58
C ASP A 114 -11.49 22.74 -3.39
N ALA A 115 -12.04 22.38 -2.23
CA ALA A 115 -13.42 22.68 -1.84
C ALA A 115 -13.67 24.16 -1.51
N LYS A 116 -12.64 25.02 -1.62
CA LYS A 116 -12.67 26.46 -1.26
C LYS A 116 -13.01 26.74 0.22
N ILE A 117 -12.88 25.73 1.09
CA ILE A 117 -13.04 25.86 2.53
C ILE A 117 -11.83 26.63 3.11
N LEU A 118 -10.64 26.35 2.58
CA LEU A 118 -9.39 27.02 2.96
C LEU A 118 -8.82 27.81 1.77
N ARG A 119 -8.36 29.05 2.01
CA ARG A 119 -7.69 29.88 0.99
C ARG A 119 -6.20 29.60 0.95
N VAL A 120 -5.83 28.38 0.59
CA VAL A 120 -4.43 27.94 0.47
C VAL A 120 -4.20 27.30 -0.89
N ASP A 121 -2.95 27.24 -1.34
CA ASP A 121 -2.60 26.62 -2.62
C ASP A 121 -2.73 25.10 -2.57
N SER A 122 -3.83 24.58 -3.12
CA SER A 122 -4.13 23.16 -3.19
C SER A 122 -3.02 22.34 -3.87
N ALA A 123 -2.39 22.86 -4.93
CA ALA A 123 -1.41 22.10 -5.71
C ALA A 123 -0.16 21.75 -4.89
N ARG A 124 0.27 22.66 -4.01
CA ARG A 124 1.40 22.42 -3.09
C ARG A 124 1.08 21.33 -2.09
N TRP A 125 -0.13 21.33 -1.52
CA TRP A 125 -0.56 20.31 -0.55
C TRP A 125 -0.77 18.95 -1.18
N TRP A 126 -1.31 18.89 -2.40
CA TRP A 126 -1.37 17.64 -3.19
C TRP A 126 0.00 17.08 -3.51
N THR A 127 0.96 17.95 -3.86
CA THR A 127 2.34 17.52 -4.12
C THR A 127 2.98 16.96 -2.86
N LEU A 128 2.78 17.62 -1.72
CA LEU A 128 3.30 17.20 -0.43
C LEU A 128 2.67 15.89 0.05
N SER A 129 1.35 15.73 -0.07
CA SER A 129 0.66 14.48 0.25
C SER A 129 1.15 13.34 -0.65
N THR A 130 1.30 13.58 -1.95
CA THR A 130 1.84 12.59 -2.90
C THR A 130 3.28 12.19 -2.54
N ALA A 131 4.11 13.15 -2.11
CA ALA A 131 5.49 12.87 -1.69
C ALA A 131 5.53 11.99 -0.42
N PHE A 132 4.73 12.32 0.61
CA PHE A 132 4.65 11.51 1.83
C PHE A 132 4.09 10.11 1.57
N TRP A 133 3.05 10.02 0.74
CA TRP A 133 2.52 8.73 0.30
C TRP A 133 3.54 7.90 -0.47
N GLY A 134 4.29 8.52 -1.39
CA GLY A 134 5.38 7.85 -2.11
C GLY A 134 6.49 7.37 -1.18
N LEU A 135 6.86 8.18 -0.19
CA LEU A 135 7.86 7.82 0.82
C LEU A 135 7.40 6.62 1.67
N SER A 136 6.14 6.60 2.12
CA SER A 136 5.63 5.47 2.91
C SER A 136 5.59 4.18 2.08
N LEU A 137 5.28 4.26 0.78
CA LEU A 137 5.37 3.14 -0.14
C LEU A 137 6.80 2.59 -0.26
N LEU A 138 7.78 3.48 -0.45
CA LEU A 138 9.19 3.09 -0.56
C LEU A 138 9.71 2.42 0.72
N LEU A 139 9.34 2.96 1.88
CA LEU A 139 9.66 2.39 3.18
C LEU A 139 8.99 1.01 3.36
N GLY A 140 7.72 0.86 2.96
CA GLY A 140 7.02 -0.41 2.97
C GLY A 140 7.66 -1.47 2.07
N ILE A 141 8.14 -1.09 0.89
CA ILE A 141 8.90 -1.97 -0.01
C ILE A 141 10.22 -2.37 0.62
N ALA A 142 10.97 -1.42 1.20
CA ALA A 142 12.23 -1.68 1.88
C ALA A 142 12.07 -2.67 3.05
N ARG A 143 11.01 -2.48 3.87
CA ARG A 143 10.62 -3.38 4.95
C ARG A 143 10.34 -4.80 4.42
N SER A 144 9.49 -4.89 3.39
CA SER A 144 9.08 -6.17 2.80
C SER A 144 10.27 -6.92 2.20
N LEU A 145 11.14 -6.21 1.48
CA LEU A 145 12.35 -6.78 0.89
C LEU A 145 13.30 -7.30 1.98
N ARG A 146 13.50 -6.53 3.07
CA ARG A 146 14.31 -6.99 4.20
C ARG A 146 13.74 -8.24 4.85
N MET A 147 12.43 -8.31 5.07
CA MET A 147 11.82 -9.53 5.61
C MET A 147 12.05 -10.74 4.71
N VAL A 148 11.83 -10.60 3.40
CA VAL A 148 12.05 -11.69 2.44
C VAL A 148 13.51 -12.12 2.44
N LEU A 149 14.46 -11.17 2.45
CA LEU A 149 15.88 -11.46 2.53
C LEU A 149 16.21 -12.22 3.82
N THR A 150 15.83 -11.69 4.99
CA THR A 150 16.05 -12.36 6.27
C THR A 150 15.47 -13.77 6.29
N LEU A 151 14.26 -13.95 5.77
CA LEU A 151 13.62 -15.27 5.67
C LEU A 151 14.43 -16.20 4.75
N SER A 152 14.84 -15.73 3.57
CA SER A 152 15.65 -16.51 2.63
C SER A 152 17.00 -16.92 3.22
N TRP A 153 17.68 -16.04 3.97
CA TRP A 153 18.91 -16.35 4.70
C TRP A 153 18.66 -17.42 5.78
N ARG A 154 17.57 -17.29 6.54
CA ARG A 154 17.17 -18.26 7.57
C ARG A 154 16.83 -19.63 6.98
N LEU A 155 16.24 -19.71 5.78
CA LEU A 155 16.00 -20.98 5.08
C LEU A 155 17.27 -21.57 4.44
N ARG A 156 18.24 -20.73 4.05
CA ARG A 156 19.51 -21.19 3.45
C ARG A 156 20.44 -21.84 4.47
N GLY A 157 20.46 -21.34 5.71
CA GLY A 157 21.30 -21.88 6.79
C GLY A 157 21.11 -23.39 7.05
N PRO A 158 19.86 -23.86 7.29
CA PRO A 158 19.55 -25.27 7.47
C PRO A 158 19.93 -26.14 6.26
N ALA A 159 19.68 -25.65 5.04
CA ALA A 159 20.00 -26.38 3.82
C ALA A 159 21.51 -26.57 3.62
N VAL A 160 22.31 -25.53 3.87
CA VAL A 160 23.78 -25.59 3.78
C VAL A 160 24.37 -26.47 4.89
N ALA A 161 23.87 -26.35 6.13
CA ALA A 161 24.30 -27.19 7.25
C ALA A 161 24.01 -28.69 7.01
N PHE A 162 22.81 -29.01 6.50
CA PHE A 162 22.43 -30.38 6.18
C PHE A 162 23.29 -30.98 5.07
N THR A 163 23.57 -30.18 4.03
CA THR A 163 24.42 -30.62 2.91
C THR A 163 25.87 -30.86 3.34
N SER A 164 26.41 -29.97 4.19
CA SER A 164 27.76 -30.13 4.76
C SER A 164 27.87 -31.35 5.66
N MET A 165 26.88 -31.59 6.53
CA MET A 165 26.82 -32.77 7.40
C MET A 165 26.73 -34.07 6.59
N TYR A 166 25.89 -34.10 5.55
CA TYR A 166 25.78 -35.27 4.67
C TYR A 166 27.09 -35.58 3.93
N GLN A 167 27.77 -34.55 3.43
CA GLN A 167 29.08 -34.73 2.78
C GLN A 167 30.16 -35.21 3.76
N ALA A 168 30.17 -34.70 5.00
CA ALA A 168 31.10 -35.14 6.04
C ALA A 168 30.89 -36.62 6.41
N VAL A 169 29.63 -37.05 6.60
CA VAL A 169 29.27 -38.44 6.90
C VAL A 169 29.61 -39.38 5.74
N ARG A 170 29.41 -38.94 4.50
CA ARG A 170 29.78 -39.72 3.30
C ARG A 170 31.29 -39.90 3.17
N ALA A 171 32.08 -38.87 3.48
CA ALA A 171 33.53 -38.93 3.46
C ALA A 171 34.09 -39.85 4.55
N SER A 172 33.52 -39.84 5.76
CA SER A 172 33.91 -40.78 6.82
C SER A 172 33.55 -42.24 6.48
N GLY A 173 32.42 -42.48 5.83
CA GLY A 173 32.02 -43.83 5.40
C GLY A 173 32.88 -44.42 4.27
N GLN A 174 33.56 -43.60 3.46
CA GLN A 174 34.48 -44.05 2.43
C GLN A 174 35.91 -44.32 2.96
N GLY A 175 36.30 -43.68 4.07
CA GLY A 175 37.59 -43.93 4.72
C GLY A 175 37.66 -45.29 5.42
N GLU A 176 36.56 -45.77 5.97
CA GLU A 176 36.51 -47.04 6.72
C GLU A 176 36.48 -48.29 5.82
N ALA A 177 36.08 -48.15 4.56
CA ALA A 177 36.08 -49.23 3.56
C ALA A 177 37.43 -49.39 2.81
N ALA A 178 38.41 -48.53 3.08
CA ALA A 178 39.69 -48.47 2.38
C ALA A 178 40.91 -48.88 3.25
N THR A 179 40.68 -49.37 4.46
CA THR A 179 41.69 -50.08 5.26
C THR A 179 41.36 -51.59 5.25
N PRO A 180 42.35 -52.45 4.98
CA PRO A 180 42.18 -53.78 4.37
C PRO A 180 41.42 -54.80 5.23
#